data_AF-A0A3D0WFS2-F1
#
_entry.id   AF-A0A3D0WFS2-F1
#
_cell.length_a   1.000
_cell.length_b   1.000
_cell.length_c   1.000
_cell.angle_alpha   90.00
_cell.angle_beta   90.00
_cell.angle_gamma   90.00
#
_symmetry.space_group_name_H-M   'P 1'
#
loop_
_entity.id
_entity.type
_entity.pdbx_description
1 polymer ?
#
loop_
_entity_poly.entity_id
_entity_poly.type
_entity_poly.pdbx_seq_one_letter_code
_entity_poly.pdbx_strand_id
1 'polypeptide(L)'
;MRLGELIPAPIAQLPWHILFLILAIGGFGTVVLFSAAGGSFTPWAWSQGIRLLVFLGLAVVLSWVPMRFWEKIALPGYGITLAALVAVELLGAVKGGSQRWLDLGFIRLQPSEFMKLFMVLAAARFYAMLPGAEVRRFGGIWPAVGLIAMPAALVM
;
A
#
# COMPACT_ATOMS: atom_id res chain seq x y z
N MET A 1 25.40 31.64 4.98
CA MET A 1 24.03 31.08 5.09
C MET A 1 24.09 29.60 4.75
N ARG A 2 23.83 28.71 5.70
CA ARG A 2 23.83 27.26 5.46
C ARG A 2 22.48 26.90 4.84
N LEU A 3 22.47 26.11 3.76
CA LEU A 3 21.25 25.65 3.06
C LEU A 3 20.18 25.00 3.98
N GLY A 4 20.54 24.63 5.21
CA GLY A 4 19.63 24.09 6.22
C GLY A 4 18.70 25.10 6.91
N GLU A 5 18.89 26.43 6.74
CA GLU A 5 18.02 27.45 7.35
C GLU A 5 16.79 27.80 6.48
N LEU A 6 16.78 27.41 5.21
CA LEU A 6 15.74 27.80 4.24
C LEU A 6 14.62 26.76 4.10
N ILE A 7 14.84 25.51 4.54
CA ILE A 7 13.91 24.40 4.31
C ILE A 7 13.26 24.01 5.64
N PRO A 8 11.91 24.00 5.74
CA PRO A 8 11.20 23.51 6.92
C PRO A 8 11.65 22.09 7.29
N ALA A 9 11.90 21.85 8.59
CA ALA A 9 12.40 20.56 9.08
C ALA A 9 11.61 19.32 8.61
N PRO A 10 10.27 19.35 8.47
CA PRO A 10 9.51 18.19 7.96
C PRO A 10 9.84 17.84 6.49
N ILE A 11 10.20 18.84 5.69
CA ILE A 11 10.56 18.66 4.27
C ILE A 11 12.00 18.15 4.16
N ALA A 12 12.91 18.66 4.99
CA ALA A 12 14.31 18.23 5.01
C ALA A 12 14.48 16.75 5.41
N GLN A 13 13.57 16.20 6.23
CA GLN A 13 13.63 14.81 6.71
C GLN A 13 13.06 13.78 5.73
N LEU A 14 12.46 14.21 4.61
CA LEU A 14 11.94 13.28 3.62
C LEU A 14 13.08 12.49 2.97
N PRO A 15 12.85 11.20 2.63
CA PRO A 15 13.86 10.38 1.97
C PRO A 15 13.98 10.77 0.49
N TRP A 16 14.65 11.89 0.22
CA TRP A 16 14.79 12.48 -1.11
C TRP A 16 15.33 11.52 -2.17
N HIS A 17 16.25 10.63 -1.77
CA HIS A 17 16.77 9.58 -2.65
C HIS A 17 15.66 8.63 -3.15
N ILE A 18 14.77 8.18 -2.26
CA ILE A 18 13.66 7.29 -2.62
C ILE A 18 12.63 8.05 -3.47
N LEU A 19 12.30 9.28 -3.09
CA LEU A 19 11.37 10.12 -3.87
C LEU A 19 11.89 10.36 -5.29
N PHE A 20 13.19 10.63 -5.44
CA PHE A 20 13.83 10.77 -6.74
C PHE A 20 13.74 9.48 -7.57
N LEU A 21 14.02 8.31 -6.98
CA LEU A 21 13.92 7.03 -7.69
C LEU A 21 12.48 6.73 -8.14
N ILE A 22 11.49 7.01 -7.29
CA ILE A 22 10.06 6.85 -7.64
C ILE A 22 9.70 7.77 -8.80
N LEU A 23 10.12 9.04 -8.76
CA LEU A 23 9.88 10.00 -9.83
C LEU A 23 10.60 9.60 -11.13
N ALA A 24 11.82 9.10 -11.05
CA ALA A 24 12.59 8.65 -12.20
C ALA A 24 11.92 7.45 -12.89
N ILE A 25 11.57 6.41 -12.12
CA ILE A 25 10.93 5.20 -12.66
C ILE A 25 9.51 5.51 -13.16
N GLY A 26 8.72 6.26 -12.38
CA GLY A 26 7.36 6.65 -12.76
C GLY A 26 7.31 7.61 -13.95
N GLY A 27 8.25 8.55 -14.02
CA GLY A 27 8.43 9.46 -15.16
C GLY A 27 8.84 8.71 -16.42
N PHE A 28 9.82 7.80 -16.31
CA PHE A 28 10.21 6.93 -17.42
C PHE A 28 9.04 6.07 -17.91
N GLY A 29 8.27 5.46 -17.01
CA GLY A 29 7.06 4.72 -17.36
C GLY A 29 6.03 5.58 -18.11
N THR A 30 5.89 6.85 -17.74
CA THR A 30 5.00 7.81 -18.43
C THR A 30 5.48 8.11 -19.85
N VAL A 31 6.80 8.27 -20.06
CA VAL A 31 7.40 8.43 -21.40
C VAL A 31 7.17 7.18 -22.26
N VAL A 32 7.31 5.99 -21.68
CA VAL A 32 7.02 4.73 -22.37
C VAL A 32 5.56 4.65 -22.81
N LEU A 33 4.61 5.04 -21.95
CA LEU A 33 3.19 5.07 -22.31
C LEU A 33 2.87 6.09 -23.40
N PHE A 34 3.53 7.25 -23.38
CA PHE A 34 3.40 8.26 -24.44
C PHE A 34 3.91 7.72 -25.78
N SER A 35 5.05 7.03 -25.77
CA SER A 35 5.59 6.38 -26.96
C SER A 35 4.68 5.26 -27.48
N ALA A 36 4.16 4.41 -26.60
CA ALA A 36 3.24 3.34 -26.95
C ALA A 36 1.91 3.85 -27.53
N ALA A 37 1.48 5.05 -27.14
CA ALA A 37 0.30 5.73 -27.67
C ALA A 37 0.57 6.54 -28.95
N GLY A 38 1.72 6.35 -29.61
CA GLY A 38 2.05 7.04 -30.86
C GLY A 38 2.29 8.54 -30.71
N GLY A 39 2.70 9.01 -29.52
CA GLY A 39 2.89 10.43 -29.23
C GLY A 39 1.63 11.15 -28.74
N SER A 40 0.56 10.42 -28.41
CA SER A 40 -0.60 10.97 -27.72
C SER A 40 -0.42 10.95 -26.21
N PHE A 41 -0.68 12.07 -25.54
CA PHE A 41 -0.74 12.13 -24.08
C PHE A 41 -1.96 11.40 -23.51
N THR A 42 -3.04 11.32 -24.28
CA THR A 42 -4.30 10.69 -23.87
C THR A 42 -4.50 9.33 -24.54
N PRO A 43 -5.12 8.37 -23.84
CA PRO A 43 -5.60 8.43 -22.45
C PRO A 43 -4.56 8.02 -21.38
N TRP A 44 -3.42 7.46 -21.76
CA TRP A 44 -2.55 6.68 -20.85
C TRP A 44 -1.53 7.54 -20.09
N ALA A 45 -0.67 8.27 -20.81
CA ALA A 45 0.42 9.02 -20.18
C ALA A 45 -0.09 10.11 -19.22
N TRP A 46 -1.15 10.82 -19.62
CA TRP A 46 -1.79 11.83 -18.77
C TRP A 46 -2.37 11.25 -17.48
N SER A 47 -3.13 10.15 -17.59
CA SER A 47 -3.72 9.51 -16.41
C SER A 47 -2.66 8.90 -15.50
N GLN A 48 -1.57 8.35 -16.06
CA GLN A 48 -0.44 7.85 -15.29
C GLN A 48 0.28 8.97 -14.53
N GLY A 49 0.56 10.10 -15.19
CA GLY A 49 1.22 11.26 -14.56
C GLY A 49 0.40 11.82 -13.40
N ILE A 50 -0.91 11.98 -13.58
CA ILE A 50 -1.81 12.42 -12.50
C ILE A 50 -1.80 11.44 -11.33
N ARG A 51 -1.96 10.14 -11.60
CA ARG A 51 -1.95 9.11 -10.54
C ARG A 51 -0.63 9.12 -9.77
N LEU A 52 0.51 9.22 -10.47
CA LEU A 52 1.82 9.30 -9.84
C LEU A 52 1.89 10.49 -8.87
N LEU A 53 1.50 11.69 -9.30
CA LEU A 53 1.54 12.89 -8.46
C LEU A 53 0.56 12.80 -7.27
N VAL A 54 -0.65 12.29 -7.49
CA VAL A 54 -1.65 12.10 -6.43
C VAL A 54 -1.16 11.10 -5.38
N PHE A 55 -0.66 9.94 -5.78
CA PHE A 55 -0.16 8.93 -4.84
C PHE A 55 1.14 9.36 -4.16
N LEU A 56 2.00 10.13 -4.84
CA LEU A 56 3.19 10.72 -4.22
C LEU A 56 2.81 11.75 -3.16
N GLY A 57 1.85 12.63 -3.44
CA GLY A 57 1.30 13.57 -2.47
C GLY A 57 0.68 12.84 -1.28
N LEU A 58 -0.10 11.79 -1.53
CA LEU A 58 -0.64 10.93 -0.48
C LEU A 58 0.45 10.30 0.37
N ALA A 59 1.54 9.79 -0.23
CA ALA A 59 2.66 9.22 0.52
C ALA A 59 3.34 10.24 1.44
N VAL A 60 3.51 11.49 0.98
CA VAL A 60 4.04 12.58 1.82
C VAL A 60 3.11 12.89 2.98
N VAL A 61 1.79 13.00 2.74
CA VAL A 61 0.81 13.22 3.81
C VAL A 61 0.83 12.08 4.83
N LEU A 62 0.87 10.83 4.37
CA LEU A 62 0.95 9.65 5.25
C LEU A 62 2.24 9.59 6.06
N SER A 63 3.35 10.17 5.55
CA SER A 63 4.63 10.25 6.29
C SER A 63 4.55 11.13 7.54
N TRP A 64 3.60 12.06 7.59
CA TRP A 64 3.36 12.91 8.76
C TRP A 64 2.46 12.25 9.81
N VAL A 65 1.86 11.10 9.50
CA VAL A 65 1.01 10.36 10.43
C VAL A 65 1.90 9.67 11.47
N PRO A 66 1.65 9.89 12.78
CA PRO A 66 2.52 9.35 13.83
C PRO A 66 2.46 7.81 13.87
N MET A 67 3.61 7.18 14.16
CA MET A 67 3.72 5.71 14.23
C MET A 67 2.70 5.06 15.17
N ARG A 68 2.35 5.73 16.28
CA ARG A 68 1.32 5.26 17.24
C ARG A 68 -0.05 5.07 16.61
N PHE A 69 -0.39 5.82 15.57
CA PHE A 69 -1.63 5.62 14.82
C PHE A 69 -1.59 4.29 14.06
N TRP A 70 -0.52 4.06 13.31
CA TRP A 70 -0.30 2.83 12.54
C TRP A 70 -0.31 1.57 13.41
N GLU A 71 0.31 1.62 14.59
CA GLU A 71 0.28 0.52 15.56
C GLU A 71 -1.13 0.18 16.05
N LYS A 72 -1.98 1.20 16.26
CA LYS A 72 -3.35 1.02 16.74
C LYS A 72 -4.26 0.44 15.65
N ILE A 73 -4.08 0.87 14.40
CA ILE A 73 -4.92 0.41 13.28
C ILE A 73 -4.43 -0.88 12.64
N ALA A 74 -3.23 -1.38 12.97
CA ALA A 74 -2.65 -2.57 12.36
C ALA A 74 -3.56 -3.80 12.41
N LEU A 75 -4.01 -4.20 13.60
CA LEU A 75 -4.87 -5.38 13.77
C LEU A 75 -6.33 -5.14 13.33
N PRO A 76 -6.99 -4.01 13.69
CA PRO A 76 -8.34 -3.72 13.19
C PRO A 76 -8.38 -3.60 11.65
N GLY A 77 -7.41 -2.91 11.06
CA GLY A 77 -7.30 -2.73 9.62
C GLY A 77 -7.05 -4.04 8.88
N TYR A 78 -6.24 -4.94 9.45
CA TYR A 78 -6.09 -6.31 8.96
C TYR A 78 -7.43 -7.04 8.93
N GLY A 79 -8.19 -7.04 10.04
CA GLY A 79 -9.48 -7.72 10.13
C GLY A 79 -10.52 -7.15 9.15
N ILE A 80 -10.62 -5.82 9.04
CA ILE A 80 -11.54 -5.15 8.10
C ILE A 80 -11.19 -5.50 6.66
N THR A 81 -9.91 -5.46 6.30
CA THR A 81 -9.47 -5.72 4.93
C THR A 81 -9.63 -7.19 4.55
N LEU A 82 -9.37 -8.09 5.50
CA LEU A 82 -9.61 -9.52 5.36
C LEU A 82 -11.11 -9.83 5.15
N ALA A 83 -11.99 -9.18 5.92
CA ALA A 83 -13.43 -9.29 5.72
C ALA A 83 -13.84 -8.76 4.33
N ALA A 84 -13.23 -7.66 3.86
CA ALA A 84 -13.48 -7.14 2.52
C ALA A 84 -13.01 -8.09 1.41
N LEU A 85 -11.88 -8.80 1.59
CA LEU A 85 -11.43 -9.84 0.65
C LEU A 85 -12.44 -10.98 0.55
N VAL A 86 -12.89 -11.50 1.70
CA VAL A 86 -13.91 -12.55 1.73
C VAL A 86 -15.20 -12.07 1.06
N ALA A 87 -15.63 -10.84 1.34
CA ALA A 87 -16.84 -10.27 0.72
C ALA A 87 -16.71 -10.17 -0.81
N VAL A 88 -15.57 -9.74 -1.33
CA VAL A 88 -15.33 -9.66 -2.77
C VAL A 88 -15.32 -11.05 -3.43
N GLU A 89 -14.74 -12.06 -2.78
CA GLU A 89 -14.73 -13.43 -3.30
C GLU A 89 -16.16 -14.01 -3.36
N LEU A 90 -16.94 -13.82 -2.30
CA LEU A 90 -18.33 -14.29 -2.25
C LEU A 90 -19.22 -13.57 -3.27
N LEU A 91 -19.10 -12.26 -3.41
CA LEU A 91 -19.89 -11.47 -4.37
C LEU A 91 -19.43 -11.66 -5.81
N GLY A 92 -18.12 -11.90 -6.02
CA GLY A 92 -17.54 -12.19 -7.33
C GLY A 92 -18.02 -13.53 -7.87
N ALA A 93 -18.08 -14.56 -7.02
CA ALA A 93 -18.61 -15.88 -7.40
C ALA A 93 -20.05 -15.83 -7.96
N VAL A 94 -20.89 -14.91 -7.45
CA VAL A 94 -22.30 -14.76 -7.87
C VAL A 94 -22.43 -14.13 -9.26
N LYS A 95 -21.45 -13.32 -9.72
CA LYS A 95 -21.50 -12.61 -11.01
C LYS A 95 -20.84 -13.36 -12.17
N GLY A 96 -20.52 -14.64 -12.02
CA GLY A 96 -20.03 -15.48 -13.12
C GLY A 96 -18.59 -15.20 -13.56
N GLY A 97 -17.76 -14.58 -12.70
CA GLY A 97 -16.34 -14.37 -12.95
C GLY A 97 -15.58 -13.91 -11.71
N SER A 98 -14.25 -14.10 -11.71
CA SER A 98 -13.35 -13.64 -10.62
C SER A 98 -13.30 -12.11 -10.56
N GLN A 99 -14.32 -11.49 -9.97
CA GLN A 99 -14.30 -10.06 -9.67
C GLN A 99 -13.37 -9.82 -8.48
N ARG A 100 -12.18 -9.29 -8.73
CA ARG A 100 -11.20 -8.88 -7.71
C ARG A 100 -11.34 -7.42 -7.26
N TRP A 101 -12.28 -6.70 -7.87
CA TRP A 101 -12.44 -5.26 -7.71
C TRP A 101 -13.83 -4.95 -7.17
N LEU A 102 -13.88 -4.14 -6.12
CA LEU A 102 -15.12 -3.56 -5.62
C LEU A 102 -15.39 -2.27 -6.41
N ASP A 103 -16.37 -2.30 -7.30
CA ASP A 103 -16.80 -1.12 -8.05
C ASP A 103 -17.77 -0.30 -7.19
N LEU A 104 -17.30 0.84 -6.67
CA LEU A 104 -18.10 1.79 -5.90
C LEU A 104 -18.77 2.85 -6.80
N GLY A 105 -18.73 2.67 -8.13
CA GLY A 105 -19.32 3.55 -9.14
C GLY A 105 -18.40 4.70 -9.57
N PHE A 106 -17.67 5.32 -8.65
CA PHE A 106 -16.71 6.39 -8.93
C PHE A 106 -15.24 5.94 -8.83
N ILE A 107 -14.99 4.86 -8.07
CA ILE A 107 -13.67 4.27 -7.89
C ILE A 107 -13.80 2.76 -7.85
N ARG A 108 -12.83 2.07 -8.44
CA ARG A 108 -12.67 0.63 -8.27
C ARG A 108 -11.58 0.41 -7.23
N LEU A 109 -11.98 -0.12 -6.07
CA LEU A 109 -11.04 -0.46 -5.00
C LEU A 109 -10.71 -1.94 -5.07
N GLN A 110 -9.43 -2.24 -4.92
CA GLN A 110 -8.94 -3.61 -4.85
C GLN A 110 -8.54 -3.91 -3.40
N PRO A 111 -9.34 -4.68 -2.63
CA PRO A 111 -9.03 -4.94 -1.22
C PRO A 111 -7.66 -5.58 -0.99
N SER A 112 -7.16 -6.36 -1.95
CA SER A 112 -5.83 -6.99 -1.86
C SER A 112 -4.68 -6.00 -1.79
N GLU A 113 -4.84 -4.78 -2.31
CA GLU A 113 -3.81 -3.72 -2.19
C GLU A 113 -3.68 -3.25 -0.74
N PHE A 114 -4.81 -3.02 -0.06
CA PHE A 114 -4.84 -2.69 1.36
C PHE A 114 -4.36 -3.86 2.21
N MET A 115 -4.65 -5.09 1.78
CA MET A 115 -4.29 -6.29 2.54
C MET A 115 -2.77 -6.44 2.64
N LYS A 116 -2.03 -6.16 1.56
CA LYS A 116 -0.55 -6.17 1.57
C LYS A 116 0.02 -5.24 2.64
N LEU A 117 -0.54 -4.04 2.77
CA LEU A 117 -0.11 -3.08 3.79
C LEU A 117 -0.45 -3.57 5.20
N PHE A 118 -1.72 -3.91 5.46
CA PHE A 118 -2.15 -4.31 6.79
C PHE A 118 -1.60 -5.65 7.25
N MET A 119 -1.27 -6.56 6.34
CA MET A 119 -0.57 -7.80 6.64
C MET A 119 0.81 -7.53 7.24
N VAL A 120 1.60 -6.63 6.63
CA VAL A 120 2.93 -6.26 7.15
C VAL A 120 2.80 -5.54 8.49
N LEU A 121 1.85 -4.61 8.62
CA LEU A 121 1.61 -3.90 9.87
C LEU A 121 1.13 -4.82 10.98
N ALA A 122 0.22 -5.76 10.70
CA ALA A 122 -0.28 -6.74 11.66
C ALA A 122 0.82 -7.69 12.11
N ALA A 123 1.65 -8.19 11.19
CA ALA A 123 2.80 -9.02 11.53
C ALA A 123 3.79 -8.26 12.42
N ALA A 124 4.13 -7.02 12.07
CA ALA A 124 4.99 -6.17 12.88
C ALA A 124 4.39 -5.92 14.28
N ARG A 125 3.08 -5.63 14.34
CA ARG A 125 2.38 -5.40 15.61
C ARG A 125 2.32 -6.66 16.47
N PHE A 126 2.09 -7.81 15.87
CA PHE A 126 2.12 -9.10 16.55
C PHE A 126 3.48 -9.35 17.20
N TYR A 127 4.58 -9.21 16.46
CA TYR A 127 5.92 -9.37 17.03
C TYR A 127 6.28 -8.31 18.07
N ALA A 128 5.77 -7.08 17.94
CA ALA A 128 5.95 -6.04 18.94
C ALA A 128 5.23 -6.33 20.27
N MET A 129 4.17 -7.14 20.25
CA MET A 129 3.45 -7.59 21.46
C MET A 129 4.03 -8.86 22.07
N LEU A 130 4.81 -9.65 21.32
CA LEU A 130 5.37 -10.90 21.83
C LEU A 130 6.52 -10.66 22.81
N PRO A 131 6.58 -11.41 23.93
CA PRO A 131 7.78 -11.45 24.75
C PRO A 131 8.99 -11.88 23.90
N GLY A 132 10.12 -11.19 24.03
CA GLY A 132 11.32 -11.45 23.22
C GLY A 132 11.81 -12.90 23.27
N ALA A 133 11.59 -13.60 24.39
CA ALA A 133 11.93 -15.01 24.57
C ALA A 133 11.08 -15.97 23.72
N GLU A 134 9.89 -15.55 23.29
CA GLU A 134 8.94 -16.36 22.53
C GLU A 134 9.06 -16.16 21.02
N VAL A 135 9.71 -15.09 20.56
CA VAL A 135 9.91 -14.78 19.13
C VAL A 135 10.60 -15.93 18.38
N ARG A 136 11.53 -16.62 19.04
CA ARG A 136 12.28 -17.76 18.46
C ARG A 136 11.64 -19.13 18.71
N ARG A 137 10.52 -19.18 19.43
CA ARG A 137 9.80 -20.43 19.69
C ARG A 137 8.74 -20.66 18.62
N PHE A 138 8.36 -21.93 18.44
CA PHE A 138 7.28 -22.30 17.52
C PHE A 138 5.98 -21.53 17.78
N GLY A 139 5.69 -21.17 19.03
CA GLY A 139 4.53 -20.35 19.40
C GLY A 139 4.52 -18.94 18.79
N GLY A 140 5.69 -18.35 18.49
CA GLY A 140 5.80 -17.06 17.80
C GLY A 140 5.79 -17.16 16.28
N ILE A 141 6.09 -18.34 15.72
CA ILE A 141 6.21 -18.53 14.27
C ILE A 141 4.85 -18.86 13.65
N TRP A 142 4.10 -19.82 14.23
CA TRP A 142 2.85 -20.30 13.64
C TRP A 142 1.77 -19.21 13.46
N PRO A 143 1.52 -18.31 14.43
CA PRO A 143 0.52 -17.26 14.23
C PRO A 143 0.95 -16.23 13.17
N ALA A 144 2.24 -15.94 13.05
CA ALA A 144 2.76 -15.08 11.99
C ALA A 144 2.61 -15.72 10.61
N VAL A 145 2.83 -17.04 10.50
CA VAL A 145 2.54 -17.80 9.28
C VAL A 145 1.05 -17.70 8.94
N GLY A 146 0.16 -17.87 9.91
CA GLY A 146 -1.29 -17.71 9.72
C GLY A 146 -1.69 -16.32 9.22
N LEU A 147 -1.12 -15.26 9.82
CA LEU A 147 -1.35 -13.87 9.42
C LEU A 147 -0.93 -13.56 7.97
N ILE A 148 0.01 -14.33 7.40
CA ILE A 148 0.47 -14.14 6.02
C ILE A 148 -0.22 -15.10 5.05
N ALA A 149 -0.34 -16.36 5.44
CA ALA A 149 -0.89 -17.42 4.60
C ALA A 149 -2.38 -17.24 4.33
N MET A 150 -3.16 -16.80 5.33
CA MET A 150 -4.60 -16.62 5.17
C MET A 150 -4.95 -15.55 4.11
N PRO A 151 -4.39 -14.33 4.16
CA PRO A 151 -4.58 -13.37 3.09
C PRO A 151 -4.04 -13.84 1.74
N ALA A 152 -2.88 -14.50 1.71
CA ALA A 152 -2.30 -15.00 0.47
C ALA A 152 -3.21 -16.02 -0.24
N ALA A 153 -3.82 -16.93 0.52
CA ALA A 153 -4.76 -17.92 0.00
C ALA A 153 -6.05 -17.31 -0.54
N LEU A 154 -6.49 -16.16 0.00
CA LEU A 154 -7.68 -15.44 -0.47
C LEU A 154 -7.43 -14.57 -1.69
N VAL A 155 -6.17 -14.29 -2.03
CA VAL A 155 -5.80 -13.41 -3.15
C VAL A 155 -5.41 -14.20 -4.40
N MET A 156 -4.84 -15.40 -4.24
CA MET A 156 -4.47 -16.29 -5.36
C MET A 156 -5.69 -16.89 -6.03
#